data_AF-A0A0U3GBH8-F1
#
_entry.id   AF-A0A0U3GBH8-F1
#
_cell.length_a   1.000
_cell.length_b   1.000
_cell.length_c   1.000
_cell.angle_alpha   90.00
_cell.angle_beta   90.00
_cell.angle_gamma   90.00
#
_symmetry.space_group_name_H-M   'P 1'
#
loop_
_entity.id
_entity.type
_entity.pdbx_description
1 polymer ?
#
loop_
_entity_poly.entity_id
_entity_poly.type
_entity_poly.pdbx_seq_one_letter_code
_entity_poly.pdbx_strand_id
1 'polypeptide(L)'
;MRYILLAGLSVVSVFNAQAKTLYGDVRLTDVQSTNAQVYWKPDAGHKSRYPVSLARKGIVGCAIFKVNLDAQGYTESVVLLHGIPATSLSRPGKKILKSGHGH
;
A
#
# COMPACT_ATOMS: atom_id res chain seq x y z
N MET A 1 39.71 -13.90 -55.59
CA MET A 1 39.91 -12.60 -54.91
C MET A 1 38.57 -11.90 -54.79
N ARG A 2 38.33 -11.26 -53.63
CA ARG A 2 37.21 -10.36 -53.26
C ARG A 2 35.89 -11.00 -52.83
N TYR A 3 35.92 -11.55 -51.61
CA TYR A 3 34.79 -11.46 -50.70
C TYR A 3 34.78 -10.04 -50.11
N ILE A 4 33.86 -9.18 -50.54
CA ILE A 4 33.60 -7.93 -49.83
C ILE A 4 32.44 -8.21 -48.88
N LEU A 5 32.84 -8.46 -47.63
CA LEU A 5 32.00 -8.59 -46.46
C LEU A 5 31.10 -7.36 -46.31
N LEU A 6 29.81 -7.50 -46.64
CA LEU A 6 28.75 -6.61 -46.15
C LEU A 6 28.55 -6.89 -44.66
N ALA A 7 29.46 -6.36 -43.83
CA ALA A 7 29.25 -6.25 -42.40
C ALA A 7 28.21 -5.14 -42.15
N GLY A 8 26.93 -5.50 -42.30
CA GLY A 8 25.82 -4.67 -41.87
C GLY A 8 25.90 -4.46 -40.36
N LEU A 9 26.36 -3.28 -39.98
CA LEU A 9 26.48 -2.82 -38.61
C LEU A 9 25.08 -2.77 -37.96
N SER A 10 24.66 -3.88 -37.35
CA SER A 10 23.43 -3.94 -36.57
C SER A 10 23.68 -3.17 -35.27
N VAL A 11 23.38 -1.87 -35.28
CA VAL A 11 23.38 -1.03 -34.09
C VAL A 11 22.21 -1.49 -33.22
N VAL A 12 22.48 -2.41 -32.31
CA VAL A 12 21.53 -2.83 -31.28
C VAL A 12 21.35 -1.63 -30.34
N SER A 13 20.32 -0.81 -30.58
CA SER A 13 19.98 0.30 -29.70
C SER A 13 19.60 -0.26 -28.33
N VAL A 14 20.52 -0.17 -27.37
CA VAL A 14 20.27 -0.56 -25.98
C VAL A 14 19.39 0.52 -25.38
N PHE A 15 18.07 0.34 -25.46
CA PHE A 15 17.11 1.19 -24.74
C PHE A 15 17.36 1.01 -23.24
N ASN A 16 18.04 1.97 -22.61
CA ASN A 16 18.17 2.05 -21.17
C ASN A 16 16.80 2.42 -20.57
N ALA A 17 15.95 1.41 -20.38
CA ALA A 17 14.68 1.57 -19.68
C ALA A 17 14.95 1.79 -18.18
N GLN A 18 15.14 3.05 -17.77
CA GLN A 18 15.23 3.41 -16.37
C GLN A 18 13.82 3.41 -15.78
N ALA A 19 13.41 2.29 -15.19
CA ALA A 19 12.12 2.19 -14.51
C ALA A 19 12.14 3.05 -13.23
N LYS A 20 11.40 4.16 -13.24
CA LYS A 20 11.21 5.00 -12.05
C LYS A 20 10.20 4.32 -11.13
N THR A 21 10.63 3.89 -9.94
CA THR A 21 9.70 3.35 -8.94
C THR A 21 8.81 4.47 -8.40
N LEU A 22 7.52 4.38 -8.68
CA LEU A 22 6.50 5.27 -8.12
C LEU A 22 5.94 4.65 -6.84
N TYR A 23 5.83 5.45 -5.80
CA TYR A 23 5.24 5.05 -4.53
C TYR A 23 3.94 5.83 -4.31
N GLY A 24 2.93 5.16 -3.78
CA GLY A 24 1.76 5.79 -3.20
C GLY A 24 1.81 5.65 -1.69
N ASP A 25 1.22 6.60 -0.97
CA ASP A 25 1.07 6.55 0.48
C ASP A 25 -0.39 6.29 0.85
N VAL A 26 -0.61 5.63 1.99
CA VAL A 26 -1.94 5.48 2.59
C VAL A 26 -2.15 6.61 3.59
N ARG A 27 -3.24 7.36 3.44
CA ARG A 27 -3.66 8.35 4.43
C ARG A 27 -4.60 7.67 5.43
N LEU A 28 -4.21 7.74 6.71
CA LEU A 28 -5.01 7.25 7.83
C LEU A 28 -5.58 8.47 8.58
N THR A 29 -6.84 8.38 8.99
CA THR A 29 -7.53 9.46 9.70
C THR A 29 -8.51 8.84 10.68
N ASP A 30 -8.52 9.35 11.90
CA ASP A 30 -9.51 8.95 12.90
C ASP A 30 -10.85 9.58 12.59
N VAL A 31 -11.90 8.76 12.56
CA VAL A 31 -13.27 9.21 12.24
C VAL A 31 -14.03 9.52 13.53
N GLN A 32 -14.04 8.58 14.48
CA GLN A 32 -14.72 8.70 15.77
C GLN A 32 -14.17 7.66 16.75
N SER A 33 -13.65 8.10 17.90
CA SER A 33 -13.29 7.22 19.02
C SER A 33 -14.42 7.18 20.02
N THR A 34 -14.96 5.98 20.31
CA THR A 34 -16.02 5.78 21.32
C THR A 34 -15.53 6.10 22.73
N ASN A 35 -14.23 5.95 22.99
CA ASN A 35 -13.58 6.33 24.25
C ASN A 35 -12.56 7.44 23.98
N ALA A 36 -12.73 8.58 24.64
CA ALA A 36 -11.82 9.73 24.50
C ALA A 36 -10.42 9.47 25.10
N GLN A 37 -10.25 8.39 25.88
CA GLN A 37 -9.03 8.09 26.61
C GLN A 37 -8.07 7.11 25.91
N VAL A 38 -8.53 6.39 24.87
CA VAL A 38 -7.69 5.44 24.14
C VAL A 38 -7.89 5.67 22.64
N TYR A 39 -6.82 6.03 21.95
CA TYR A 39 -6.85 6.22 20.50
C TYR A 39 -5.84 5.29 19.83
N TRP A 40 -6.28 4.62 18.77
CA TRP A 40 -5.38 3.82 17.95
C TRP A 40 -4.47 4.75 17.16
N LYS A 41 -3.17 4.45 17.13
CA LYS A 41 -2.22 5.19 16.32
C LYS A 41 -1.39 4.22 15.46
N PRO A 42 -1.11 4.56 14.19
CA PRO A 42 -0.13 3.81 13.43
C PRO A 42 1.25 3.96 14.08
N ASP A 43 2.05 2.89 14.05
CA ASP A 43 3.43 2.92 14.51
C ASP A 43 4.21 4.05 13.81
N ALA A 44 4.82 4.94 14.60
CA ALA A 44 5.52 6.12 14.13
C ALA A 44 6.70 5.78 13.20
N GLY A 45 7.28 4.59 13.33
CA GLY A 45 8.35 4.11 12.46
C GLY A 45 7.89 3.62 11.09
N HIS A 46 6.59 3.36 10.89
CA HIS A 46 6.08 2.69 9.71
C HIS A 46 5.13 3.57 8.89
N LYS A 47 5.69 4.30 7.90
CA LYS A 47 4.87 4.91 6.84
C LYS A 47 4.20 3.81 6.02
N SER A 48 2.88 3.71 6.14
CA SER A 48 2.08 2.73 5.42
C SER A 48 2.07 3.04 3.92
N ARG A 49 2.84 2.27 3.15
CA ARG A 49 2.88 2.38 1.69
C ARG A 49 1.61 1.80 1.07
N TYR A 50 1.18 2.38 -0.04
CA TYR A 50 0.04 1.89 -0.79
C TYR A 50 0.32 0.46 -1.31
N PRO A 51 -0.60 -0.50 -1.11
CA PRO A 51 -0.37 -1.87 -1.52
C PRO A 51 -0.16 -2.02 -3.03
N VAL A 52 0.97 -2.64 -3.42
CA VAL A 52 1.30 -2.90 -4.84
C VAL A 52 0.22 -3.73 -5.54
N SER A 53 -0.45 -4.64 -4.80
CA SER A 53 -1.55 -5.45 -5.33
C SER A 53 -2.77 -4.64 -5.76
N LEU A 54 -3.01 -3.47 -5.13
CA LEU A 54 -4.06 -2.54 -5.51
C LEU A 54 -3.58 -1.63 -6.65
N ALA A 55 -2.35 -1.10 -6.54
CA ALA A 55 -1.75 -0.23 -7.55
C ALA A 55 -1.70 -0.90 -8.94
N ARG A 56 -1.27 -2.18 -9.00
CA ARG A 56 -1.22 -2.95 -10.26
C ARG A 56 -2.59 -3.15 -10.91
N LYS A 57 -3.67 -3.06 -10.14
CA LYS A 57 -5.04 -3.22 -10.62
C LYS A 57 -5.73 -1.87 -10.87
N GLY A 58 -5.02 -0.74 -10.68
CA GLY A 58 -5.62 0.60 -10.78
C GLY A 58 -6.71 0.86 -9.73
N ILE A 59 -6.74 0.08 -8.65
CA ILE A 59 -7.77 0.23 -7.62
C ILE A 59 -7.34 1.34 -6.69
N VAL A 60 -8.23 2.33 -6.51
CA VAL A 60 -8.11 3.44 -5.57
C VAL A 60 -9.43 3.59 -4.82
N GLY A 61 -9.37 4.09 -3.59
CA GLY A 61 -10.58 4.19 -2.79
C GLY A 61 -10.36 4.44 -1.31
N CYS A 62 -11.48 4.54 -0.60
CA CYS A 62 -11.54 4.78 0.84
C CYS A 62 -12.17 3.59 1.55
N ALA A 63 -11.70 3.29 2.75
CA ALA A 63 -12.29 2.27 3.60
C ALA A 63 -12.27 2.73 5.06
N ILE A 64 -13.39 2.51 5.75
CA ILE A 64 -13.59 2.81 7.16
C ILE A 64 -13.53 1.48 7.91
N PHE A 65 -12.67 1.42 8.92
CA PHE A 65 -12.48 0.24 9.75
C PHE A 65 -12.81 0.55 11.21
N LYS A 66 -13.40 -0.43 11.89
CA LYS A 66 -13.43 -0.50 13.35
C LYS A 66 -12.20 -1.27 13.81
N VAL A 67 -11.40 -0.65 14.66
CA VAL A 67 -10.24 -1.28 15.30
C VAL A 67 -10.60 -1.52 16.77
N ASN A 68 -10.49 -2.77 17.22
CA ASN A 68 -10.63 -3.11 18.64
C ASN A 68 -9.24 -3.36 19.21
N LEU A 69 -9.00 -2.85 20.41
CA LEU A 69 -7.74 -2.94 21.12
C LEU A 69 -7.90 -3.89 22.31
N ASP A 70 -6.86 -4.64 22.62
CA ASP A 70 -6.79 -5.41 23.86
C ASP A 70 -6.49 -4.51 25.07
N ALA A 71 -6.44 -5.10 26.26
CA ALA A 71 -6.17 -4.38 27.50
C ALA A 71 -4.77 -3.73 27.55
N GLN A 72 -3.85 -4.15 26.68
CA GLN A 72 -2.50 -3.66 26.57
C GLN A 72 -2.35 -2.64 25.42
N GLY A 73 -3.45 -2.30 24.73
CA GLY A 73 -3.47 -1.37 23.62
C GLY A 73 -3.10 -1.98 22.26
N TYR A 74 -2.81 -3.28 22.14
CA TYR A 74 -2.52 -3.88 20.84
C TYR A 74 -3.80 -4.08 20.01
N THR A 75 -3.62 -4.05 18.70
CA THR A 75 -4.72 -4.32 17.76
C THR A 75 -5.18 -5.77 17.87
N GLU A 76 -6.30 -6.01 18.56
CA GLU A 76 -6.91 -7.33 18.70
C GLU A 76 -7.65 -7.73 17.41
N SER A 77 -8.50 -6.83 16.89
CA SER A 77 -9.28 -7.11 15.69
C SER A 77 -9.55 -5.86 14.85
N VAL A 78 -9.72 -6.10 13.54
CA VAL A 78 -9.98 -5.06 12.53
C VAL A 78 -11.14 -5.49 11.66
N VAL A 79 -12.22 -4.72 11.68
CA VAL A 79 -13.47 -5.00 10.96
C VAL A 79 -13.71 -3.89 9.93
N LEU A 80 -14.02 -4.25 8.69
CA LEU A 80 -14.41 -3.28 7.67
C LEU A 80 -15.86 -2.85 7.93
N LEU A 81 -16.10 -1.57 8.17
CA LEU A 81 -17.44 -0.99 8.30
C LEU A 81 -17.98 -0.56 6.93
N HIS A 82 -17.14 0.11 6.15
CA HIS A 82 -17.50 0.64 4.85
C HIS A 82 -16.30 0.69 3.93
N GLY A 83 -16.50 0.57 2.62
CA GLY A 83 -15.42 0.79 1.67
C GLY A 83 -15.92 0.97 0.24
N ILE A 84 -15.19 1.79 -0.51
CA ILE A 84 -15.46 2.05 -1.91
C ILE A 84 -14.11 1.98 -2.63
N PRO A 85 -13.83 0.92 -3.42
CA PRO A 85 -14.58 -0.34 -3.55
C PRO A 85 -14.37 -1.29 -2.35
N ALA A 86 -15.45 -1.85 -1.79
CA ALA A 86 -15.43 -2.57 -0.50
C ALA A 86 -14.53 -3.82 -0.47
N THR A 87 -14.68 -4.72 -1.45
CA THR A 87 -14.07 -6.06 -1.41
C THR A 87 -12.56 -6.04 -1.57
N SER A 88 -12.04 -5.20 -2.46
CA SER A 88 -10.61 -5.09 -2.73
C SER A 88 -9.83 -4.42 -1.60
N LEU A 89 -10.46 -3.53 -0.82
CA LEU A 89 -9.78 -2.75 0.23
C LEU A 89 -9.71 -3.48 1.58
N SER A 90 -10.59 -4.47 1.81
CA SER A 90 -10.69 -5.16 3.10
C SER A 90 -9.40 -5.82 3.55
N ARG A 91 -8.84 -6.73 2.75
CA ARG A 91 -7.64 -7.50 3.11
C ARG A 91 -6.38 -6.61 3.24
N PRO A 92 -6.08 -5.70 2.29
CA PRO A 92 -4.92 -4.83 2.41
C PRO A 92 -5.05 -3.84 3.59
N GLY A 93 -6.24 -3.26 3.79
CA GLY A 93 -6.48 -2.36 4.92
C GLY A 93 -6.32 -3.04 6.28
N LYS A 94 -6.87 -4.25 6.46
CA LYS A 94 -6.64 -5.05 7.69
C LYS A 94 -5.16 -5.31 7.95
N LYS A 95 -4.36 -5.54 6.90
CA LYS A 95 -2.92 -5.78 7.05
C LYS A 95 -2.18 -4.52 7.56
N ILE A 96 -2.56 -3.35 7.04
CA ILE A 96 -2.00 -2.06 7.45
C ILE A 96 -2.35 -1.74 8.90
N LEU A 97 -3.61 -1.97 9.30
CA LEU A 97 -4.07 -1.60 10.64
C LEU A 97 -3.59 -2.55 11.74
N LYS A 98 -3.28 -3.81 11.40
CA LYS A 98 -2.73 -4.79 12.35
C LYS A 98 -1.34 -4.44 12.89
N SER A 99 -0.58 -3.56 12.23
CA SER A 99 0.75 -3.16 12.70
C SER A 99 0.75 -1.94 13.61
N GLY A 100 -0.42 -1.38 13.96
CA GLY A 100 -0.52 -0.23 14.88
C GLY A 100 -0.74 -0.64 16.34
N HIS A 101 -0.57 0.33 17.23
CA HIS A 101 -0.70 0.19 18.68
C HIS A 101 -1.52 1.37 19.24
N GLY A 102 -2.33 1.09 20.25
CA GLY A 102 -3.11 2.07 21.00
C GLY A 102 -2.25 2.81 22.00
N HIS A 103 -2.53 4.10 22.18
CA HIS A 103 -1.94 4.95 23.21
C HIS A 103 -3.02 5.50 24.13
#